data_AF-A0A1F6IAN1-F1
#
_entry.id   AF-A0A1F6IAN1-F1
#
_cell.length_a   1.000
_cell.length_b   1.000
_cell.length_c   1.000
_cell.angle_alpha   90.00
_cell.angle_beta   90.00
_cell.angle_gamma   90.00
#
_symmetry.space_group_name_H-M   'P 1'
#
loop_
_entity.id
_entity.type
_entity.pdbx_description
1 polymer ?
#
loop_
_entity_poly.entity_id
_entity_poly.type
_entity_poly.pdbx_seq_one_letter_code
_entity_poly.pdbx_strand_id
1 'polypeptide(L)'
;MVKKLILLLLVWRIFLFVPIVIAEQFIKYRKGFEYTSLNHFLDKPQGLISHFMLSAWGNFDGIHYLLIAANGYTVNAGFFPLFSMLLNVVSSVFGKAVAFSPMQYFVSHAIVSFCFIVSLIMLYKLIKLDHKDNIAFFTIVFMLLFPTSFFYASIYSESLFLLLSLLSFYFVRTNRWFLASVCAGLLTATRLVGIAIIPALIYEFVKKEKSLFKLKSLYLLLGFSGILGYMWFNFVNWGDALFFIKAQGAFHNDRSVDSIVLIPQTIYRYLKILLTVNPNIFEWWVALLEIATFIFVSIMLFVALRKKVRFSYILFAVLCFLIPISTGTFSGLPRYALVLFPIFIALALVKNRFIKIAYSIIGLSLLLILLAVFSKGYYVA
;
A
#
# COMPACT_ATOMS: atom_id res chain seq x y z
N MET A 1 -13.86 17.89 -14.58
CA MET A 1 -13.57 16.60 -13.92
C MET A 1 -12.59 16.72 -12.76
N VAL A 2 -11.41 17.31 -12.97
CA VAL A 2 -10.38 17.50 -11.90
C VAL A 2 -10.94 18.18 -10.64
N LYS A 3 -11.73 19.25 -10.78
CA LYS A 3 -12.41 19.91 -9.64
C LYS A 3 -13.26 18.93 -8.80
N LYS A 4 -13.98 18.00 -9.43
CA LYS A 4 -14.79 16.99 -8.73
C LYS A 4 -13.92 15.98 -7.98
N LEU A 5 -12.77 15.60 -8.55
CA LEU A 5 -11.81 14.70 -7.89
C LEU A 5 -11.17 15.36 -6.67
N ILE A 6 -10.80 16.64 -6.77
CA ILE A 6 -10.26 17.40 -5.64
C ILE A 6 -11.30 17.52 -4.53
N LEU A 7 -12.55 17.89 -4.87
CA LEU A 7 -13.63 17.96 -3.89
C LEU A 7 -13.88 16.61 -3.22
N LEU A 8 -13.93 15.51 -3.99
CA LEU A 8 -14.09 14.16 -3.46
C LEU A 8 -12.97 13.80 -2.48
N LEU A 9 -11.73 14.13 -2.82
CA LEU A 9 -10.58 13.88 -1.95
C LEU A 9 -10.63 14.69 -0.66
N LEU A 10 -11.00 15.98 -0.74
CA LEU A 10 -11.13 16.84 0.44
C LEU A 10 -12.23 16.33 1.37
N VAL A 11 -13.40 15.98 0.82
CA VAL A 11 -14.50 15.37 1.58
C VAL A 11 -14.03 14.08 2.24
N TRP A 12 -13.39 13.18 1.48
CA TRP A 12 -12.84 11.95 2.02
C TRP A 12 -11.84 12.22 3.16
N ARG A 13 -10.87 13.12 2.96
CA ARG A 13 -9.84 13.42 3.97
C ARG A 13 -10.44 14.00 5.25
N ILE A 14 -11.39 14.92 5.15
CA ILE A 14 -12.09 15.49 6.30
C ILE A 14 -12.90 14.39 7.01
N PHE A 15 -13.59 13.54 6.27
CA PHE A 15 -14.41 12.48 6.82
C PHE A 15 -13.61 11.44 7.61
N LEU A 16 -12.34 11.21 7.25
CA LEU A 16 -11.47 10.30 8.01
C LEU A 16 -11.15 10.77 9.44
N PHE A 17 -11.38 12.04 9.79
CA PHE A 17 -11.20 12.49 11.18
C PHE A 17 -12.34 12.06 12.10
N VAL A 18 -13.55 11.86 11.55
CA VAL A 18 -14.74 11.43 12.33
C VAL A 18 -14.48 10.16 13.16
N PRO A 19 -13.99 9.03 12.59
CA PRO A 19 -13.75 7.83 13.38
C PRO A 19 -12.62 8.00 14.41
N ILE A 20 -11.66 8.90 14.18
CA ILE A 20 -10.60 9.20 15.14
C ILE A 20 -11.18 9.93 16.37
N VAL A 21 -12.07 10.90 16.17
CA VAL A 21 -12.76 11.60 17.28
C VAL A 21 -13.66 10.66 18.06
N ILE A 22 -14.43 9.80 17.37
CA ILE A 22 -15.28 8.79 18.01
C ILE A 22 -14.41 7.81 18.81
N ALA A 23 -13.32 7.31 18.22
CA ALA A 23 -12.43 6.37 18.92
C ALA A 23 -11.85 6.99 20.19
N GLU A 24 -11.53 8.28 20.19
CA GLU A 24 -11.02 8.99 21.36
C GLU A 24 -11.96 8.89 22.57
N GLN A 25 -13.27 8.95 22.33
CA GLN A 25 -14.29 8.93 23.38
C GLN A 25 -14.67 7.52 23.83
N PHE A 26 -14.71 6.56 22.90
CA PHE A 26 -15.34 5.26 23.14
C PHE A 26 -14.38 4.07 23.17
N ILE A 27 -13.17 4.20 22.62
CA ILE A 27 -12.24 3.08 22.48
C ILE A 27 -10.99 3.36 23.34
N LYS A 28 -10.73 2.48 24.31
CA LYS A 28 -9.49 2.53 25.08
C LYS A 28 -8.31 2.13 24.20
N TYR A 29 -7.15 2.76 24.42
CA TYR A 29 -5.93 2.34 23.77
C TYR A 29 -5.61 0.89 24.15
N ARG A 30 -5.15 0.09 23.19
CA ARG A 30 -4.87 -1.32 23.39
C ARG A 30 -3.71 -1.51 24.38
N LYS A 31 -4.01 -2.08 25.54
CA LYS A 31 -3.03 -2.30 26.62
C LYS A 31 -1.88 -3.20 26.15
N GLY A 32 -0.65 -2.80 26.40
CA GLY A 32 0.56 -3.54 26.01
C GLY A 32 1.00 -3.31 24.56
N PHE A 33 0.29 -2.45 23.82
CA PHE A 33 0.61 -2.08 22.44
C PHE A 33 0.98 -0.60 22.33
N GLU A 34 1.42 0.04 23.41
CA GLU A 34 1.78 1.46 23.45
C GLU A 34 2.92 1.76 22.48
N TYR A 35 3.84 0.81 22.26
CA TYR A 35 4.92 0.88 21.26
C TYR A 35 4.44 1.04 19.81
N THR A 36 3.15 0.84 19.54
CA THR A 36 2.56 1.08 18.21
C THR A 36 2.13 2.54 18.02
N SER A 37 2.11 3.33 19.10
CA SER A 37 1.73 4.74 19.06
C SER A 37 2.93 5.61 18.77
N LEU A 38 2.76 6.60 17.89
CA LEU A 38 3.74 7.69 17.75
C LEU A 38 4.03 8.35 19.11
N ASN A 39 3.01 8.49 19.96
CA ASN A 39 3.11 9.18 21.25
C ASN A 39 4.05 8.49 22.25
N HIS A 40 4.28 7.18 22.09
CA HIS A 40 5.21 6.44 22.94
C HIS A 40 6.66 6.87 22.75
N PHE A 41 7.01 7.41 21.58
CA PHE A 41 8.37 7.82 21.23
C PHE A 41 8.60 9.33 21.31
N LEU A 42 7.61 10.10 21.76
CA LEU A 42 7.74 11.55 21.89
C LEU A 42 8.33 11.91 23.24
N ASP A 43 9.46 12.62 23.24
CA ASP A 43 10.11 13.15 24.46
C ASP A 43 9.16 14.08 25.26
N LYS A 44 8.30 14.81 24.55
CA LYS A 44 7.27 15.69 25.13
C LYS A 44 5.87 15.21 24.73
N PRO A 45 5.14 14.51 25.61
CA PRO A 45 3.82 13.96 25.31
C PRO A 45 2.72 15.02 25.10
N GLN A 46 3.04 16.32 25.21
CA GLN A 46 2.11 17.46 25.02
C GLN A 46 2.47 18.35 23.80
N GLY A 47 3.28 17.86 22.86
CA GLY A 47 3.58 18.59 21.62
C GLY A 47 2.43 18.57 20.60
N LEU A 48 2.47 19.46 19.60
CA LEU A 48 1.42 19.55 18.57
C LEU A 48 1.07 18.19 17.95
N ILE A 49 2.08 17.41 17.59
CA ILE A 49 1.92 16.09 16.96
C ILE A 49 1.42 14.99 17.91
N SER A 50 1.45 15.21 19.24
CA SER A 50 0.96 14.23 20.20
C SER A 50 -0.57 14.19 20.30
N HIS A 51 -1.24 15.22 19.76
CA HIS A 51 -2.69 15.29 19.69
C HIS A 51 -3.24 14.09 18.90
N PHE A 52 -4.27 13.43 19.43
CA PHE A 52 -4.81 12.16 18.89
C PHE A 52 -5.24 12.25 17.40
N MET A 53 -5.69 13.42 16.94
CA MET A 53 -6.03 13.66 15.53
C MET A 53 -4.82 13.61 14.59
N LEU A 54 -3.61 13.82 15.12
CA LEU A 54 -2.36 13.82 14.37
C LEU A 54 -1.58 12.53 14.62
N SER A 55 -1.38 12.12 15.87
CA SER A 55 -0.52 11.00 16.21
C SER A 55 -0.93 9.69 15.51
N ALA A 56 -2.24 9.46 15.35
CA ALA A 56 -2.79 8.28 14.69
C ALA A 56 -2.21 8.00 13.29
N TRP A 57 -1.87 9.03 12.53
CA TRP A 57 -1.36 8.87 11.15
C TRP A 57 0.10 8.40 11.07
N GLY A 58 0.83 8.46 12.19
CA GLY A 58 2.21 8.00 12.31
C GLY A 58 2.35 6.66 13.03
N ASN A 59 1.25 6.03 13.45
CA ASN A 59 1.27 4.77 14.21
C ASN A 59 1.86 3.59 13.40
N PHE A 60 2.21 2.52 14.12
CA PHE A 60 2.77 1.26 13.60
C PHE A 60 3.94 1.48 12.63
N ASP A 61 3.81 1.06 11.36
CA ASP A 61 4.88 1.14 10.36
C ASP A 61 5.34 2.58 10.11
N GLY A 62 4.50 3.58 10.37
CA GLY A 62 4.88 4.98 10.30
C GLY A 62 6.06 5.33 11.21
N ILE A 63 6.11 4.72 12.41
CA ILE A 63 7.22 4.86 13.36
C ILE A 63 8.52 4.38 12.72
N HIS A 64 8.51 3.21 12.08
CA HIS A 64 9.69 2.64 11.45
C HIS A 64 10.19 3.51 10.28
N TYR A 65 9.29 4.00 9.42
CA TYR A 65 9.68 4.89 8.32
C TYR A 65 10.28 6.21 8.84
N LEU A 66 9.69 6.82 9.88
CA LEU A 66 10.22 8.06 10.47
C LEU A 66 11.58 7.84 11.16
N LEU A 67 11.75 6.72 11.85
CA LEU A 67 13.03 6.35 12.48
C LEU A 67 14.13 6.13 11.45
N ILE A 68 13.86 5.35 10.39
CA ILE A 68 14.83 5.12 9.32
C ILE A 68 15.18 6.43 8.63
N ALA A 69 14.19 7.29 8.39
CA ALA A 69 14.40 8.58 7.75
C ALA A 69 15.27 9.52 8.61
N ALA A 70 15.25 9.42 9.94
CA ALA A 70 16.05 10.28 10.81
C ALA A 70 17.42 9.69 11.12
N ASN A 71 17.48 8.38 11.41
CA ASN A 71 18.63 7.73 12.04
C ASN A 71 19.33 6.72 11.11
N GLY A 72 18.76 6.43 9.94
CA GLY A 72 19.23 5.36 9.07
C GLY A 72 18.74 3.98 9.50
N TYR A 73 19.28 2.95 8.85
CA TYR A 73 18.88 1.57 9.07
C TYR A 73 19.55 0.96 10.31
N THR A 74 18.78 0.16 11.05
CA THR A 74 19.29 -0.80 12.03
C THR A 74 18.92 -2.21 11.55
N VAL A 75 18.39 -3.08 12.39
CA VAL A 75 17.94 -4.43 11.98
C VAL A 75 16.58 -4.42 11.24
N ASN A 76 15.97 -3.26 11.07
CA ASN A 76 14.66 -3.06 10.44
C ASN A 76 14.69 -3.02 8.89
N ALA A 77 15.61 -3.78 8.28
CA ALA A 77 15.77 -3.86 6.83
C ALA A 77 14.56 -4.47 6.08
N GLY A 78 13.50 -4.92 6.77
CA GLY A 78 12.23 -5.29 6.13
C GLY A 78 11.52 -4.09 5.47
N PHE A 79 11.83 -2.86 5.91
CA PHE A 79 11.31 -1.63 5.30
C PHE A 79 12.20 -1.21 4.13
N PHE A 80 11.64 -1.22 2.93
CA PHE A 80 12.36 -0.85 1.71
C PHE A 80 12.67 0.66 1.66
N PRO A 81 13.75 1.05 0.95
CA PRO A 81 14.44 2.31 1.24
C PRO A 81 13.81 3.56 0.67
N LEU A 82 13.08 3.48 -0.46
CA LEU A 82 12.74 4.68 -1.20
C LEU A 82 11.89 5.66 -0.40
N PHE A 83 10.92 5.17 0.38
CA PHE A 83 10.03 6.04 1.14
C PHE A 83 10.81 6.78 2.25
N SER A 84 11.54 6.07 3.12
CA SER A 84 12.34 6.69 4.17
C SER A 84 13.43 7.61 3.63
N MET A 85 14.08 7.24 2.51
CA MET A 85 15.04 8.11 1.84
C MET A 85 14.39 9.40 1.33
N LEU A 86 13.21 9.33 0.74
CA LEU A 86 12.46 10.51 0.31
C LEU A 86 12.11 11.41 1.50
N LEU A 87 11.65 10.82 2.61
CA LEU A 87 11.37 11.57 3.84
C LEU A 87 12.63 12.27 4.37
N ASN A 88 13.77 11.58 4.39
CA ASN A 88 15.05 12.13 4.84
C ASN A 88 15.50 13.30 3.95
N VAL A 89 15.56 13.10 2.62
CA VAL A 89 16.04 14.09 1.66
C VAL A 89 15.19 15.34 1.66
N VAL A 90 13.86 15.21 1.74
CA VAL A 90 12.99 16.39 1.75
C VAL A 90 13.02 17.07 3.12
N SER A 91 13.08 16.31 4.22
CA SER A 91 13.20 16.90 5.56
C SER A 91 14.51 17.66 5.73
N SER A 92 15.61 17.17 5.16
CA SER A 92 16.95 17.79 5.26
C SER A 92 17.03 19.19 4.64
N VAL A 93 16.17 19.50 3.66
CA VAL A 93 16.02 20.85 3.08
C VAL A 93 15.56 21.87 4.14
N PHE A 94 14.82 21.42 5.16
CA PHE A 94 14.29 22.27 6.23
C PHE A 94 15.10 22.16 7.54
N GLY A 95 16.24 21.47 7.53
CA GLY A 95 17.10 21.22 8.69
C GLY A 95 17.36 19.73 8.91
N LYS A 96 18.28 19.38 9.82
CA LYS A 96 18.62 17.97 10.09
C LYS A 96 17.35 17.17 10.41
N ALA A 97 17.17 16.02 9.75
CA ALA A 97 16.07 15.12 10.05
C ALA A 97 16.21 14.62 11.50
N VAL A 98 15.28 15.04 12.36
CA VAL A 98 15.16 14.59 13.74
C VAL A 98 13.91 13.73 13.85
N ALA A 99 14.09 12.51 14.38
CA ALA A 99 13.03 11.53 14.53
C ALA A 99 11.84 12.14 15.29
N PHE A 100 10.65 11.99 14.73
CA PHE A 100 9.39 12.46 15.32
C PHE A 100 9.33 13.96 15.58
N SER A 101 10.22 14.77 14.98
CA SER A 101 10.07 16.22 15.05
C SER A 101 8.79 16.67 14.31
N PRO A 102 8.12 17.76 14.75
CA PRO A 102 6.96 18.30 14.02
C PRO A 102 7.27 18.57 12.54
N MET A 103 8.48 19.08 12.24
CA MET A 103 8.92 19.32 10.87
C MET A 103 8.92 18.03 10.04
N GLN A 104 9.60 16.97 10.51
CA GLN A 104 9.65 15.68 9.80
C GLN A 104 8.23 15.12 9.60
N TYR A 105 7.38 15.21 10.62
CA TYR A 105 6.00 14.73 10.56
C TYR A 105 5.17 15.44 9.48
N PHE A 106 5.16 16.78 9.46
CA PHE A 106 4.38 17.55 8.47
C PHE A 106 4.94 17.42 7.05
N VAL A 107 6.27 17.37 6.89
CA VAL A 107 6.91 17.08 5.60
C VAL A 107 6.48 15.70 5.08
N SER A 108 6.46 14.69 5.96
CA SER A 108 6.03 13.34 5.60
C SER A 108 4.57 13.30 5.14
N HIS A 109 3.68 14.00 5.84
CA HIS A 109 2.28 14.16 5.44
C HIS A 109 2.11 14.90 4.11
N ALA A 110 2.90 15.94 3.88
CA ALA A 110 2.88 16.67 2.62
C ALA A 110 3.30 15.78 1.46
N ILE A 111 4.34 14.96 1.63
CA ILE A 111 4.82 13.98 0.64
C ILE A 111 3.73 12.95 0.35
N VAL A 112 3.17 12.31 1.39
CA VAL A 112 2.10 11.31 1.22
C VAL A 112 0.89 11.90 0.51
N SER A 113 0.44 13.09 0.93
CA SER A 113 -0.71 13.78 0.34
C SER A 113 -0.45 14.14 -1.12
N PHE A 114 0.75 14.65 -1.43
CA PHE A 114 1.17 14.95 -2.80
C PHE A 114 1.17 13.68 -3.66
N CYS A 115 1.82 12.60 -3.20
CA CYS A 115 1.86 11.34 -3.91
C CYS A 115 0.45 10.80 -4.17
N PHE A 116 -0.46 10.92 -3.20
CA PHE A 116 -1.83 10.44 -3.36
C PHE A 116 -2.66 11.28 -4.34
N ILE A 117 -2.60 12.61 -4.24
CA ILE A 117 -3.28 13.52 -5.17
C ILE A 117 -2.84 13.23 -6.61
N VAL A 118 -1.53 13.12 -6.83
CA VAL A 118 -0.99 12.83 -8.16
C VAL A 118 -1.39 11.42 -8.60
N SER A 119 -1.42 10.44 -7.69
CA SER A 119 -1.92 9.09 -7.99
C SER A 119 -3.35 9.11 -8.53
N LEU A 120 -4.28 9.85 -7.91
CA LEU A 120 -5.66 9.92 -8.39
C LEU A 120 -5.76 10.58 -9.77
N ILE A 121 -4.96 11.63 -10.03
CA ILE A 121 -4.89 12.27 -11.34
C ILE A 121 -4.34 11.30 -12.38
N MET A 122 -3.28 10.56 -12.05
CA MET A 122 -2.66 9.59 -12.96
C MET A 122 -3.54 8.36 -13.19
N LEU A 123 -4.26 7.89 -12.17
CA LEU A 123 -5.24 6.82 -12.29
C LEU A 123 -6.37 7.21 -13.23
N TYR A 124 -6.91 8.43 -13.08
CA TYR A 124 -7.91 8.97 -14.00
C TYR A 124 -7.37 9.03 -15.43
N LYS A 125 -6.17 9.59 -15.63
CA LYS A 125 -5.53 9.68 -16.96
C LYS A 125 -5.28 8.30 -17.57
N LEU A 126 -4.82 7.33 -16.78
CA LEU A 126 -4.51 5.98 -17.24
C LEU A 126 -5.79 5.23 -17.67
N ILE A 127 -6.85 5.29 -16.87
CA ILE A 127 -8.13 4.64 -17.18
C ILE A 127 -8.77 5.28 -18.42
N LYS A 128 -8.62 6.59 -18.60
CA LYS A 128 -9.15 7.32 -19.76
C LYS A 128 -8.55 6.91 -21.10
N LEU A 129 -7.42 6.21 -21.11
CA LEU A 129 -6.85 5.63 -22.33
C LEU A 129 -7.73 4.49 -22.88
N ASP A 130 -8.45 3.77 -22.02
CA ASP A 130 -9.17 2.55 -22.37
C ASP A 130 -10.68 2.63 -22.06
N HIS A 131 -11.12 3.58 -21.23
CA HIS A 131 -12.48 3.64 -20.70
C HIS A 131 -13.07 5.07 -20.63
N LYS A 132 -14.40 5.15 -20.47
CA LYS A 132 -15.17 6.41 -20.34
C LYS A 132 -14.94 7.09 -18.97
N ASP A 133 -15.25 8.39 -18.89
CA ASP A 133 -15.11 9.20 -17.68
C ASP A 133 -15.79 8.61 -16.45
N ASN A 134 -17.00 8.07 -16.60
CA ASN A 134 -17.73 7.49 -15.48
C ASN A 134 -17.00 6.29 -14.87
N ILE A 135 -16.33 5.46 -15.69
CA ILE A 135 -15.56 4.32 -15.18
C ILE A 135 -14.36 4.83 -14.37
N ALA A 136 -13.62 5.80 -14.90
CA ALA A 136 -12.50 6.41 -14.18
C ALA A 136 -12.93 7.06 -12.85
N PHE A 137 -14.06 7.77 -12.86
CA PHE A 137 -14.62 8.37 -11.64
C PHE A 137 -14.99 7.31 -10.60
N PHE A 138 -15.81 6.32 -10.97
CA PHE A 138 -16.27 5.30 -10.04
C PHE A 138 -15.13 4.40 -9.55
N THR A 139 -14.09 4.17 -10.37
CA THR A 139 -12.87 3.49 -9.91
C THR A 139 -12.21 4.25 -8.76
N ILE A 140 -12.08 5.58 -8.86
CA ILE A 140 -11.52 6.41 -7.79
C ILE A 140 -12.44 6.40 -6.56
N VAL A 141 -13.76 6.54 -6.75
CA VAL A 141 -14.72 6.46 -5.65
C VAL A 141 -14.59 5.14 -4.90
N PHE A 142 -14.55 4.01 -5.60
CA PHE A 142 -14.41 2.70 -4.96
C PHE A 142 -13.07 2.51 -4.27
N MET A 143 -11.97 3.01 -4.85
CA MET A 143 -10.67 3.01 -4.20
C MET A 143 -10.68 3.80 -2.87
N LEU A 144 -11.35 4.96 -2.83
CA LEU A 144 -11.48 5.77 -1.62
C LEU A 144 -12.40 5.14 -0.55
N LEU A 145 -13.40 4.37 -0.98
CA LEU A 145 -14.32 3.65 -0.10
C LEU A 145 -13.78 2.28 0.35
N PHE A 146 -12.59 1.89 -0.09
CA PHE A 146 -12.01 0.61 0.31
C PHE A 146 -11.71 0.61 1.83
N PRO A 147 -11.91 -0.51 2.56
CA PRO A 147 -11.82 -0.56 4.02
C PRO A 147 -10.53 0.01 4.64
N THR A 148 -9.41 -0.09 3.93
CA THR A 148 -8.10 0.37 4.43
C THR A 148 -7.57 1.57 3.65
N SER A 149 -8.43 2.31 2.95
CA SER A 149 -8.02 3.45 2.13
C SER A 149 -7.33 4.56 2.93
N PHE A 150 -7.56 4.65 4.25
CA PHE A 150 -6.88 5.61 5.12
C PHE A 150 -5.35 5.50 5.09
N PHE A 151 -4.77 4.33 4.74
CA PHE A 151 -3.32 4.20 4.54
C PHE A 151 -2.77 5.08 3.41
N TYR A 152 -3.61 5.54 2.47
CA TYR A 152 -3.18 6.56 1.51
C TYR A 152 -2.83 7.91 2.14
N ALA A 153 -3.25 8.13 3.38
CA ALA A 153 -3.01 9.36 4.11
C ALA A 153 -2.24 9.17 5.44
N SER A 154 -1.90 7.93 5.78
CA SER A 154 -0.94 7.59 6.85
C SER A 154 0.50 7.77 6.34
N ILE A 155 1.47 7.97 7.25
CA ILE A 155 2.90 8.14 6.92
C ILE A 155 3.52 6.80 6.49
N TYR A 156 3.06 6.29 5.35
CA TYR A 156 3.40 4.97 4.83
C TYR A 156 3.68 5.05 3.31
N SER A 157 4.20 3.96 2.77
CA SER A 157 4.66 3.89 1.38
C SER A 157 3.56 3.65 0.33
N GLU A 158 2.30 3.37 0.70
CA GLU A 158 1.22 2.99 -0.22
C GLU A 158 0.95 4.04 -1.29
N SER A 159 0.90 5.32 -0.93
CA SER A 159 0.65 6.41 -1.88
C SER A 159 1.79 6.60 -2.87
N LEU A 160 3.05 6.40 -2.42
CA LEU A 160 4.22 6.44 -3.29
C LEU A 160 4.27 5.22 -4.22
N PHE A 161 3.99 4.03 -3.69
CA PHE A 161 3.88 2.79 -4.46
C PHE A 161 2.83 2.93 -5.56
N LEU A 162 1.61 3.37 -5.20
CA LEU A 162 0.53 3.57 -6.14
C LEU A 162 0.94 4.57 -7.24
N LEU A 163 1.51 5.72 -6.86
CA LEU A 163 1.96 6.74 -7.82
C LEU A 163 2.94 6.17 -8.85
N LEU A 164 4.00 5.52 -8.37
CA LEU A 164 5.07 5.00 -9.24
C LEU A 164 4.56 3.88 -10.15
N SER A 165 3.65 3.03 -9.66
CA SER A 165 2.99 2.01 -10.49
C SER A 165 2.16 2.63 -11.61
N LEU A 166 1.37 3.67 -11.31
CA LEU A 166 0.52 4.35 -12.27
C LEU A 166 1.32 5.16 -13.30
N LEU A 167 2.38 5.85 -12.86
CA LEU A 167 3.31 6.54 -13.75
C LEU A 167 4.01 5.56 -14.68
N SER A 168 4.50 4.44 -14.16
CA SER A 168 5.13 3.39 -14.97
C SER A 168 4.21 2.89 -16.07
N PHE A 169 2.97 2.52 -15.72
CA PHE A 169 1.99 2.12 -16.73
C PHE A 169 1.64 3.26 -17.69
N TYR A 170 1.40 4.47 -17.21
CA TYR A 170 1.07 5.60 -18.08
C TYR A 170 2.17 5.89 -19.11
N PHE A 171 3.44 5.86 -18.70
CA PHE A 171 4.56 6.06 -19.59
C PHE A 171 4.76 4.93 -20.59
N VAL A 172 4.57 3.67 -20.19
CA VAL A 172 4.56 2.54 -21.15
C VAL A 172 3.43 2.70 -22.17
N ARG A 173 2.22 3.06 -21.72
CA ARG A 173 1.05 3.24 -22.59
C ARG A 173 1.21 4.43 -23.55
N THR A 174 2.05 5.41 -23.19
CA THR A 174 2.40 6.58 -24.02
C THR A 174 3.76 6.45 -24.70
N ASN A 175 4.32 5.24 -24.77
CA ASN A 175 5.57 4.90 -25.48
C ASN A 175 6.85 5.55 -24.92
N ARG A 176 6.83 6.07 -23.70
CA ARG A 176 7.98 6.66 -23.00
C ARG A 176 8.67 5.60 -22.14
N TRP A 177 9.26 4.59 -22.78
CA TRP A 177 9.83 3.42 -22.12
C TRP A 177 10.89 3.73 -21.06
N PHE A 178 11.79 4.68 -21.32
CA PHE A 178 12.80 5.09 -20.35
C PHE A 178 12.17 5.57 -19.03
N LEU A 179 11.24 6.53 -19.10
CA LEU A 179 10.56 7.06 -17.91
C LEU A 179 9.74 5.98 -17.19
N ALA A 180 9.12 5.07 -17.95
CA ALA A 180 8.38 3.97 -17.37
C ALA A 180 9.28 3.04 -16.56
N SER A 181 10.45 2.70 -17.11
CA SER A 181 11.41 1.84 -16.42
C SER A 181 12.10 2.53 -15.24
N VAL A 182 12.35 3.85 -15.30
CA VAL A 182 12.80 4.63 -14.13
C VAL A 182 11.76 4.56 -13.01
N CYS A 183 10.48 4.76 -13.34
CA CYS A 183 9.40 4.62 -12.35
C CYS A 183 9.30 3.19 -11.81
N ALA A 184 9.51 2.17 -12.65
CA ALA A 184 9.56 0.78 -12.21
C ALA A 184 10.76 0.50 -11.28
N GLY A 185 11.94 1.03 -11.60
CA GLY A 185 13.12 0.96 -10.75
C GLY A 185 12.85 1.54 -9.37
N LEU A 186 12.30 2.75 -9.31
CA LEU A 186 11.87 3.37 -8.06
C LEU A 186 10.79 2.55 -7.33
N LEU A 187 9.81 2.01 -8.06
CA LEU A 187 8.76 1.17 -7.48
C LEU A 187 9.34 -0.07 -6.78
N THR A 188 10.33 -0.74 -7.36
CA THR A 188 10.96 -1.91 -6.72
C THR A 188 11.76 -1.56 -5.45
N ALA A 189 12.14 -0.28 -5.27
CA ALA A 189 12.73 0.23 -4.04
C ALA A 189 11.69 0.67 -2.99
N THR A 190 10.39 0.60 -3.25
CA THR A 190 9.36 0.93 -2.25
C THR A 190 8.95 -0.25 -1.39
N ARG A 191 8.79 -1.45 -1.98
CA ARG A 191 8.38 -2.72 -1.35
C ARG A 191 8.75 -3.89 -2.25
N LEU A 192 8.96 -5.08 -1.68
CA LEU A 192 9.24 -6.32 -2.42
C LEU A 192 8.22 -6.61 -3.54
N VAL A 193 6.92 -6.42 -3.26
CA VAL A 193 5.83 -6.65 -4.24
C VAL A 193 5.94 -5.77 -5.49
N GLY A 194 6.71 -4.68 -5.44
CA GLY A 194 6.97 -3.79 -6.58
C GLY A 194 7.61 -4.51 -7.77
N ILE A 195 8.33 -5.62 -7.55
CA ILE A 195 8.94 -6.43 -8.62
C ILE A 195 7.93 -6.96 -9.64
N ALA A 196 6.66 -7.10 -9.24
CA ALA A 196 5.55 -7.51 -10.09
C ALA A 196 5.36 -6.62 -11.34
N ILE A 197 5.84 -5.38 -11.32
CA ILE A 197 5.75 -4.47 -12.46
C ILE A 197 6.57 -4.97 -13.65
N ILE A 198 7.66 -5.69 -13.41
CA ILE A 198 8.64 -6.02 -14.44
C ILE A 198 8.04 -6.99 -15.48
N PRO A 199 7.43 -8.13 -15.10
CA PRO A 199 6.70 -8.98 -16.07
C PRO A 199 5.59 -8.23 -16.82
N ALA A 200 4.91 -7.29 -16.17
CA ALA A 200 3.87 -6.49 -16.82
C ALA A 200 4.44 -5.55 -17.90
N LEU A 201 5.61 -4.94 -17.66
CA LEU A 201 6.30 -4.11 -18.65
C LEU A 201 6.89 -4.95 -19.78
N ILE A 202 7.47 -6.10 -19.47
CA ILE A 202 7.97 -7.07 -20.47
C ILE A 202 6.82 -7.49 -21.38
N TYR A 203 5.66 -7.84 -20.83
CA TYR A 203 4.47 -8.18 -21.62
C TYR A 203 4.06 -7.04 -22.55
N GLU A 204 3.97 -5.80 -22.05
CA GLU A 204 3.66 -4.64 -22.88
C GLU A 204 4.68 -4.44 -24.00
N PHE A 205 5.97 -4.63 -23.70
CA PHE A 205 7.05 -4.47 -24.65
C PHE A 205 6.97 -5.51 -25.76
N VAL A 206 6.84 -6.80 -25.42
CA VAL A 206 6.72 -7.89 -26.39
C VAL A 206 5.47 -7.73 -27.23
N LYS A 207 4.33 -7.40 -26.60
CA LYS A 207 3.07 -7.20 -27.32
C LYS A 207 3.19 -6.09 -28.36
N LYS A 208 3.94 -5.03 -28.06
CA LYS A 208 4.10 -3.89 -28.96
C LYS A 208 5.20 -4.09 -30.00
N GLU A 209 6.39 -4.49 -29.56
CA GLU A 209 7.60 -4.55 -30.37
C GLU A 209 7.78 -5.90 -31.09
N LYS A 210 6.98 -6.91 -30.73
CA LYS A 210 7.00 -8.30 -31.22
C LYS A 210 8.30 -9.09 -30.96
N SER A 211 9.28 -8.49 -30.29
CA SER A 211 10.56 -9.13 -29.95
C SER A 211 11.20 -8.44 -28.73
N LEU A 212 11.94 -9.19 -27.92
CA LEU A 212 12.74 -8.68 -26.80
C LEU A 212 14.14 -8.20 -27.21
N PHE A 213 14.61 -8.58 -28.41
CA PHE A 213 15.99 -8.34 -28.85
C PHE A 213 16.19 -6.96 -29.51
N LYS A 214 15.43 -5.95 -29.08
CA LYS A 214 15.61 -4.56 -29.55
C LYS A 214 16.39 -3.77 -28.52
N LEU A 215 17.24 -2.83 -28.95
CA LEU A 215 17.99 -1.94 -28.03
C LEU A 215 17.10 -1.25 -26.98
N LYS A 216 15.84 -0.93 -27.32
CA LYS A 216 14.87 -0.35 -26.36
C LYS A 216 14.53 -1.27 -25.18
N SER A 217 14.76 -2.58 -25.28
CA SER A 217 14.53 -3.51 -24.16
C SER A 217 15.55 -3.34 -23.05
N LEU A 218 16.72 -2.74 -23.33
CA LEU A 218 17.70 -2.38 -22.32
C LEU A 218 17.12 -1.44 -21.25
N TYR A 219 16.14 -0.60 -21.62
CA TYR A 219 15.44 0.22 -20.63
C TYR A 219 14.74 -0.63 -19.58
N LEU A 220 14.24 -1.82 -19.90
CA LEU A 220 13.55 -2.69 -18.93
C LEU A 220 14.48 -3.13 -17.78
N LEU A 221 15.80 -3.16 -18.01
CA LEU A 221 16.79 -3.46 -16.97
C LEU A 221 16.78 -2.41 -15.86
N LEU A 222 16.47 -1.15 -16.17
CA LEU A 222 16.31 -0.10 -15.16
C LEU A 222 15.17 -0.42 -14.18
N GLY A 223 14.19 -1.25 -14.57
CA GLY A 223 13.13 -1.72 -13.68
C GLY A 223 13.65 -2.51 -12.47
N PHE A 224 14.83 -3.12 -12.57
CA PHE A 224 15.46 -3.86 -11.48
C PHE A 224 16.35 -3.00 -10.58
N SER A 225 16.62 -1.74 -10.97
CA SER A 225 17.62 -0.91 -10.28
C SER A 225 17.35 -0.70 -8.79
N GLY A 226 16.08 -0.53 -8.40
CA GLY A 226 15.70 -0.32 -7.00
C GLY A 226 15.96 -1.53 -6.11
N ILE A 227 15.47 -2.71 -6.52
CA ILE A 227 15.71 -3.95 -5.77
C ILE A 227 17.18 -4.32 -5.75
N LEU A 228 17.91 -4.20 -6.88
CA LEU A 228 19.34 -4.51 -6.93
C LEU A 228 20.17 -3.53 -6.08
N GLY A 229 19.83 -2.24 -6.11
CA GLY A 229 20.46 -1.26 -5.24
C GLY A 229 20.22 -1.56 -3.76
N TYR A 230 19.01 -2.01 -3.40
CA TYR A 230 18.73 -2.39 -2.02
C TYR A 230 19.42 -3.68 -1.61
N MET A 231 19.49 -4.68 -2.49
CA MET A 231 20.26 -5.91 -2.27
C MET A 231 21.74 -5.61 -2.03
N TRP A 232 22.32 -4.72 -2.85
CA TRP A 232 23.69 -4.26 -2.66
C TRP A 232 23.87 -3.56 -1.30
N PHE A 233 22.96 -2.65 -0.94
CA PHE A 233 22.96 -2.01 0.38
C PHE A 233 22.91 -3.03 1.52
N ASN A 234 22.06 -4.06 1.41
CA ASN A 234 21.96 -5.10 2.43
C ASN A 234 23.26 -5.92 2.54
N PHE A 235 23.87 -6.25 1.40
CA PHE A 235 25.16 -6.96 1.36
C PHE A 235 26.28 -6.17 2.04
N VAL A 236 26.38 -4.86 1.78
CA VAL A 236 27.42 -4.01 2.37
C VAL A 236 27.26 -3.87 3.89
N ASN A 237 26.03 -3.80 4.40
CA ASN A 237 25.78 -3.55 5.83
C ASN A 237 25.72 -4.83 6.69
N TRP A 238 25.23 -5.94 6.13
CA TRP A 238 24.99 -7.19 6.89
C TRP A 238 25.65 -8.43 6.27
N GLY A 239 26.39 -8.31 5.17
CA GLY A 239 27.03 -9.43 4.48
C GLY A 239 26.06 -10.36 3.73
N ASP A 240 24.77 -10.02 3.67
CA ASP A 240 23.72 -10.82 3.03
C ASP A 240 22.82 -9.93 2.16
N ALA A 241 22.84 -10.15 0.84
CA ALA A 241 22.05 -9.39 -0.12
C ALA A 241 20.54 -9.52 0.07
N LEU A 242 20.08 -10.59 0.73
CA LEU A 242 18.67 -10.87 1.01
C LEU A 242 18.31 -10.67 2.49
N PHE A 243 19.13 -9.93 3.25
CA PHE A 243 18.89 -9.67 4.66
C PHE A 243 17.50 -9.08 4.94
N PHE A 244 16.94 -8.27 4.04
CA PHE A 244 15.57 -7.75 4.14
C PHE A 244 14.49 -8.84 4.26
N ILE A 245 14.70 -10.03 3.69
CA ILE A 245 13.78 -11.18 3.84
C ILE A 245 13.83 -11.71 5.27
N LYS A 246 15.04 -11.89 5.82
CA LYS A 246 15.24 -12.33 7.21
C LYS A 246 14.70 -11.30 8.20
N ALA A 247 14.97 -10.02 7.97
CA ALA A 247 14.43 -8.92 8.77
C ALA A 247 12.90 -8.91 8.76
N GLN A 248 12.26 -9.26 7.63
CA GLN A 248 10.80 -9.36 7.55
C GLN A 248 10.21 -10.48 8.42
N GLY A 249 10.93 -11.60 8.57
CA GLY A 249 10.54 -12.74 9.41
C GLY A 249 10.87 -12.56 10.90
N ALA A 250 11.78 -11.63 11.23
CA ALA A 250 12.07 -11.25 12.61
C ALA A 250 10.93 -10.42 13.25
N PHE A 251 10.08 -9.78 12.44
CA PHE A 251 8.80 -9.30 12.93
C PHE A 251 7.96 -10.53 13.26
N HIS A 252 7.53 -10.69 14.52
CA HIS A 252 6.70 -11.80 15.02
C HIS A 252 5.30 -11.82 14.36
N ASN A 253 5.24 -11.99 13.04
CA ASN A 253 4.07 -11.88 12.17
C ASN A 253 3.73 -13.22 11.48
N ASP A 254 4.36 -14.31 11.93
CA ASP A 254 4.20 -15.70 11.47
C ASP A 254 4.40 -15.91 9.96
N ARG A 255 5.07 -14.98 9.27
CA ARG A 255 5.40 -15.12 7.85
C ARG A 255 6.53 -16.12 7.67
N SER A 256 6.29 -17.11 6.82
CA SER A 256 7.35 -17.96 6.30
C SER A 256 8.26 -17.15 5.39
N VAL A 257 9.54 -17.08 5.75
CA VAL A 257 10.59 -16.41 4.99
C VAL A 257 11.55 -17.39 4.32
N ASP A 258 11.59 -18.64 4.80
CA ASP A 258 12.48 -19.69 4.30
C ASP A 258 11.82 -20.60 3.26
N SER A 259 10.49 -20.54 3.12
CA SER A 259 9.75 -21.38 2.18
C SER A 259 8.49 -20.72 1.62
N ILE A 260 8.17 -21.06 0.37
CA ILE A 260 6.90 -20.71 -0.27
C ILE A 260 5.81 -21.64 0.27
N VAL A 261 4.78 -21.06 0.88
CA VAL A 261 3.62 -21.80 1.38
C VAL A 261 2.54 -21.83 0.32
N LEU A 262 1.97 -23.00 0.08
CA LEU A 262 0.91 -23.16 -0.92
C LEU A 262 -0.39 -22.47 -0.45
N ILE A 263 -1.08 -21.81 -1.38
CA ILE A 263 -2.30 -21.05 -1.08
C ILE A 263 -3.38 -21.89 -0.38
N PRO A 264 -3.64 -23.16 -0.76
CA PRO A 264 -4.60 -24.00 -0.03
C PRO A 264 -4.22 -24.23 1.43
N GLN A 265 -2.93 -24.28 1.76
CA GLN A 265 -2.46 -24.41 3.14
C GLN A 265 -2.74 -23.12 3.93
N THR A 266 -2.50 -21.94 3.33
CA THR A 266 -2.86 -20.66 3.96
C THR A 266 -4.38 -20.56 4.18
N ILE A 267 -5.19 -20.93 3.19
CA ILE A 267 -6.65 -20.96 3.33
C ILE A 267 -7.06 -21.90 4.48
N TYR A 268 -6.51 -23.10 4.54
CA TYR A 268 -6.79 -24.05 5.62
C TYR A 268 -6.43 -23.48 7.00
N ARG A 269 -5.29 -22.79 7.14
CA ARG A 269 -4.91 -22.12 8.40
C ARG A 269 -5.96 -21.11 8.84
N TYR A 270 -6.46 -20.27 7.93
CA TYR A 270 -7.50 -19.28 8.25
C TYR A 270 -8.84 -19.92 8.57
N LEU A 271 -9.25 -20.97 7.85
CA LEU A 271 -10.45 -21.74 8.20
C LEU A 271 -10.32 -22.36 9.59
N LYS A 272 -9.15 -22.92 9.93
CA LYS A 272 -8.88 -23.43 11.27
C LYS A 272 -8.99 -22.32 12.31
N ILE A 273 -8.37 -21.16 12.10
CA ILE A 273 -8.49 -19.99 13.00
C ILE A 273 -9.96 -19.64 13.24
N LEU A 274 -10.75 -19.51 12.17
CA LEU A 274 -12.15 -19.12 12.28
C LEU A 274 -13.03 -20.16 13.00
N LEU A 275 -12.65 -21.44 12.95
CA LEU A 275 -13.38 -22.54 13.60
C LEU A 275 -12.93 -22.80 15.05
N THR A 276 -11.65 -22.55 15.39
CA THR A 276 -11.09 -22.95 16.68
C THR A 276 -10.80 -21.79 17.63
N VAL A 277 -10.64 -20.56 17.12
CA VAL A 277 -10.36 -19.37 17.94
C VAL A 277 -11.67 -18.71 18.36
N ASN A 278 -11.72 -18.22 19.60
CA ASN A 278 -12.91 -17.59 20.16
C ASN A 278 -13.27 -16.28 19.41
N PRO A 279 -14.50 -16.10 18.88
CA PRO A 279 -14.91 -14.87 18.18
C PRO A 279 -14.93 -13.60 19.05
N ASN A 280 -14.80 -13.73 20.38
CA ASN A 280 -14.75 -12.58 21.30
C ASN A 280 -13.40 -11.87 21.31
N ILE A 281 -12.33 -12.46 20.75
CA ILE A 281 -11.04 -11.79 20.64
C ILE A 281 -10.91 -11.03 19.31
N PHE A 282 -10.18 -9.92 19.34
CA PHE A 282 -10.05 -9.02 18.19
C PHE A 282 -9.35 -9.70 16.98
N GLU A 283 -8.39 -10.58 17.23
CA GLU A 283 -7.62 -11.31 16.22
C GLU A 283 -8.52 -12.17 15.32
N TRP A 284 -9.63 -12.68 15.84
CA TRP A 284 -10.59 -13.46 15.05
C TRP A 284 -11.22 -12.60 13.95
N TRP A 285 -11.56 -11.34 14.27
CA TRP A 285 -12.13 -10.39 13.32
C TRP A 285 -11.12 -9.91 12.28
N VAL A 286 -9.84 -9.77 12.68
CA VAL A 286 -8.74 -9.50 11.73
C VAL A 286 -8.58 -10.68 10.77
N ALA A 287 -8.59 -11.91 11.26
CA ALA A 287 -8.49 -13.09 10.41
C ALA A 287 -9.68 -13.18 9.42
N LEU A 288 -10.89 -12.85 9.88
CA LEU A 288 -12.08 -12.77 9.02
C LEU A 288 -11.93 -11.70 7.94
N LEU A 289 -11.45 -10.49 8.29
CA LEU A 289 -11.19 -9.41 7.34
C LEU A 289 -10.17 -9.81 6.27
N GLU A 290 -9.11 -10.49 6.68
CA GLU A 290 -8.03 -10.92 5.79
C GLU A 290 -8.47 -11.99 4.79
N ILE A 291 -9.19 -13.04 5.24
CA ILE A 291 -9.74 -14.04 4.32
C ILE A 291 -10.85 -13.46 3.44
N ALA A 292 -11.69 -12.55 3.97
CA ALA A 292 -12.71 -11.87 3.17
C ALA A 292 -12.06 -10.99 2.09
N THR A 293 -10.95 -10.33 2.40
CA THR A 293 -10.14 -9.58 1.44
C THR A 293 -9.56 -10.51 0.38
N PHE A 294 -8.99 -11.65 0.77
CA PHE A 294 -8.48 -12.67 -0.16
C PHE A 294 -9.56 -13.09 -1.17
N ILE A 295 -10.76 -13.40 -0.68
CA ILE A 295 -11.91 -13.79 -1.53
C ILE A 295 -12.31 -12.63 -2.44
N PHE A 296 -12.46 -11.42 -1.88
CA PHE A 296 -12.84 -10.23 -2.65
C PHE A 296 -11.86 -9.94 -3.79
N VAL A 297 -10.55 -9.91 -3.50
CA VAL A 297 -9.51 -9.65 -4.50
C VAL A 297 -9.52 -10.74 -5.58
N SER A 298 -9.63 -12.01 -5.18
CA SER A 298 -9.68 -13.14 -6.12
C SER A 298 -10.87 -13.02 -7.08
N ILE A 299 -12.06 -12.71 -6.56
CA ILE A 299 -13.27 -12.50 -7.37
C ILE A 299 -13.09 -11.28 -8.28
N MET A 300 -12.57 -10.16 -7.76
CA MET A 300 -12.40 -8.94 -8.56
C MET A 300 -11.34 -9.09 -9.66
N LEU A 301 -10.26 -9.84 -9.43
CA LEU A 301 -9.28 -10.17 -10.48
C LEU A 301 -9.89 -11.05 -11.56
N PHE A 302 -10.71 -12.03 -11.17
CA PHE A 302 -11.50 -12.81 -12.13
C PHE A 302 -12.47 -11.94 -12.93
N VAL A 303 -13.21 -11.03 -12.27
CA VAL A 303 -14.09 -10.07 -12.94
C VAL A 303 -13.29 -9.15 -13.87
N ALA A 304 -12.10 -8.70 -13.48
CA ALA A 304 -11.22 -7.88 -14.31
C ALA A 304 -10.87 -8.61 -15.63
N LEU A 305 -10.51 -9.89 -15.54
CA LEU A 305 -10.26 -10.75 -16.69
C LEU A 305 -11.51 -10.86 -17.59
N ARG A 306 -12.67 -11.18 -17.00
CA ARG A 306 -13.93 -11.33 -17.74
C ARG A 306 -14.40 -10.02 -18.38
N LYS A 307 -14.12 -8.88 -17.75
CA LYS A 307 -14.44 -7.53 -18.25
C LYS A 307 -13.38 -6.97 -19.18
N LYS A 308 -12.36 -7.76 -19.53
CA LYS A 308 -11.26 -7.38 -20.45
C LYS A 308 -10.54 -6.11 -19.99
N VAL A 309 -10.37 -5.93 -18.67
CA VAL A 309 -9.39 -4.96 -18.16
C VAL A 309 -8.02 -5.33 -18.75
N ARG A 310 -7.20 -4.33 -19.06
CA ARG A 310 -5.93 -4.54 -19.75
C ARG A 310 -5.08 -5.58 -19.04
N PHE A 311 -4.64 -6.60 -19.78
CA PHE A 311 -3.98 -7.78 -19.21
C PHE A 311 -2.71 -7.45 -18.41
N SER A 312 -1.89 -6.50 -18.84
CA SER A 312 -0.69 -6.08 -18.08
C SER A 312 -1.02 -5.53 -16.69
N TYR A 313 -2.13 -4.82 -16.55
CA TYR A 313 -2.59 -4.34 -15.24
C TYR A 313 -3.01 -5.52 -14.37
N ILE A 314 -3.74 -6.48 -14.93
CA ILE A 314 -4.14 -7.70 -14.23
C ILE A 314 -2.93 -8.53 -13.82
N LEU A 315 -1.96 -8.74 -14.72
CA LEU A 315 -0.73 -9.48 -14.46
C LEU A 315 0.03 -8.87 -13.28
N PHE A 316 0.21 -7.54 -13.29
CA PHE A 316 0.80 -6.83 -12.16
C PHE A 316 0.02 -7.06 -10.86
N ALA A 317 -1.31 -6.93 -10.89
CA ALA A 317 -2.13 -7.09 -9.69
C ALA A 317 -2.13 -8.53 -9.15
N VAL A 318 -2.17 -9.53 -10.03
CA VAL A 318 -2.05 -10.95 -9.68
C VAL A 318 -0.70 -11.22 -9.03
N LEU A 319 0.40 -10.77 -9.62
CA LEU A 319 1.74 -10.99 -9.05
C LEU A 319 1.91 -10.26 -7.71
N CYS A 320 1.43 -9.01 -7.58
CA CYS A 320 1.42 -8.30 -6.30
C CYS A 320 0.59 -9.01 -5.23
N PHE A 321 -0.48 -9.70 -5.64
CA PHE A 321 -1.36 -10.44 -4.74
C PHE A 321 -0.77 -11.80 -4.35
N LEU A 322 -0.13 -12.51 -5.28
CA LEU A 322 0.46 -13.84 -5.06
C LEU A 322 1.64 -13.79 -4.07
N ILE A 323 2.51 -12.78 -4.16
CA ILE A 323 3.70 -12.67 -3.31
C ILE A 323 3.36 -12.72 -1.80
N PRO A 324 2.48 -11.86 -1.24
CA PRO A 324 2.18 -11.87 0.19
C PRO A 324 1.37 -13.10 0.63
N ILE A 325 0.46 -13.63 -0.20
CA ILE A 325 -0.37 -14.78 0.21
C ILE A 325 0.40 -16.10 0.25
N SER A 326 1.56 -16.14 -0.42
CA SER A 326 2.48 -17.28 -0.45
C SER A 326 3.43 -17.34 0.76
N THR A 327 3.32 -16.43 1.74
CA THR A 327 4.13 -16.46 2.98
C THR A 327 3.48 -17.27 4.10
N GLY A 328 2.35 -17.96 3.83
CA GLY A 328 1.66 -18.80 4.82
C GLY A 328 0.72 -18.06 5.77
N THR A 329 0.51 -16.77 5.54
CA THR A 329 -0.44 -15.93 6.28
C THR A 329 -1.03 -14.88 5.33
N PHE A 330 -2.26 -14.43 5.58
CA PHE A 330 -2.87 -13.27 4.93
C PHE A 330 -2.65 -11.98 5.75
N SER A 331 -1.73 -12.01 6.73
CA SER A 331 -1.40 -10.87 7.58
C SER A 331 -1.13 -9.60 6.76
N GLY A 332 -1.97 -8.59 6.94
CA GLY A 332 -1.86 -7.32 6.22
C GLY A 332 -2.31 -7.31 4.76
N LEU A 333 -2.98 -8.37 4.29
CA LEU A 333 -3.50 -8.48 2.94
C LEU A 333 -4.44 -7.32 2.53
N PRO A 334 -5.33 -6.79 3.40
CA PRO A 334 -6.11 -5.58 3.07
C PRO A 334 -5.23 -4.41 2.66
N ARG A 335 -4.03 -4.27 3.24
CA ARG A 335 -3.08 -3.21 2.89
C ARG A 335 -2.33 -3.45 1.59
N TYR A 336 -2.13 -4.71 1.20
CA TYR A 336 -1.63 -5.01 -0.15
C TYR A 336 -2.72 -4.83 -1.21
N ALA A 337 -3.99 -5.08 -0.86
CA ALA A 337 -5.12 -5.00 -1.78
C ALA A 337 -5.45 -3.57 -2.23
N LEU A 338 -5.29 -2.55 -1.36
CA LEU A 338 -5.66 -1.17 -1.74
C LEU A 338 -4.85 -0.64 -2.93
N VAL A 339 -3.59 -1.04 -3.12
CA VAL A 339 -2.79 -0.54 -4.25
C VAL A 339 -3.09 -1.26 -5.58
N LEU A 340 -3.93 -2.30 -5.57
CA LEU A 340 -4.28 -3.09 -6.76
C LEU A 340 -5.36 -2.41 -7.59
N PHE A 341 -5.05 -1.27 -8.21
CA PHE A 341 -6.01 -0.46 -8.98
C PHE A 341 -6.93 -1.22 -9.96
N PRO A 342 -6.53 -2.35 -10.60
CA PRO A 342 -7.41 -3.08 -11.53
C PRO A 342 -8.66 -3.66 -10.90
N ILE A 343 -8.65 -3.99 -9.60
CA ILE A 343 -9.84 -4.53 -8.91
C ILE A 343 -10.95 -3.46 -8.84
N PHE A 344 -10.57 -2.19 -8.68
CA PHE A 344 -11.52 -1.07 -8.67
C PHE A 344 -12.00 -0.69 -10.08
N ILE A 345 -11.18 -0.93 -11.12
CA ILE A 345 -11.66 -0.86 -12.52
C ILE A 345 -12.71 -1.94 -12.76
N ALA A 346 -12.44 -3.18 -12.33
CA ALA A 346 -13.38 -4.29 -12.47
C ALA A 346 -14.71 -4.00 -11.78
N LEU A 347 -14.67 -3.48 -10.55
CA LEU A 347 -15.87 -3.09 -9.80
C LEU A 347 -16.64 -1.94 -10.49
N ALA A 348 -15.95 -0.95 -11.05
CA ALA A 348 -16.58 0.11 -11.85
C ALA A 348 -17.30 -0.42 -13.10
N LEU A 349 -16.78 -1.50 -13.71
CA LEU A 349 -17.36 -2.17 -14.87
C LEU A 349 -18.52 -3.13 -14.54
N VAL A 350 -18.80 -3.40 -13.25
CA VAL A 350 -19.98 -4.17 -12.84
C VAL A 350 -21.26 -3.37 -13.15
N LYS A 351 -22.21 -3.98 -13.85
CA LYS A 351 -23.47 -3.31 -14.23
C LYS A 351 -24.47 -3.24 -13.06
N ASN A 352 -24.45 -4.24 -12.18
CA ASN A 352 -25.39 -4.35 -11.07
C ASN A 352 -25.16 -3.22 -10.05
N ARG A 353 -26.18 -2.35 -9.91
CA ARG A 353 -26.15 -1.21 -8.99
C ARG A 353 -26.16 -1.64 -7.52
N PHE A 354 -26.84 -2.74 -7.19
CA PHE A 354 -26.88 -3.28 -5.83
C PHE A 354 -25.48 -3.65 -5.34
N ILE A 355 -24.69 -4.35 -6.16
CA ILE A 355 -23.29 -4.70 -5.81
C ILE A 355 -22.47 -3.44 -5.50
N LYS A 356 -22.62 -2.38 -6.31
CA LYS A 356 -21.90 -1.12 -6.11
C LYS A 356 -22.31 -0.40 -4.82
N ILE A 357 -23.61 -0.38 -4.52
CA ILE A 357 -24.14 0.22 -3.30
C ILE A 357 -23.72 -0.59 -2.08
N ALA A 358 -23.87 -1.92 -2.11
CA ALA A 358 -23.45 -2.82 -1.05
C ALA A 358 -21.96 -2.67 -0.75
N TYR A 359 -21.11 -2.66 -1.78
CA TYR A 359 -19.69 -2.39 -1.63
C TYR A 359 -19.43 -1.02 -0.98
N SER A 360 -20.13 0.03 -1.43
CA SER A 360 -19.93 1.39 -0.91
C SER A 360 -20.30 1.49 0.57
N ILE A 361 -21.41 0.85 0.98
CA ILE A 361 -21.87 0.84 2.38
C ILE A 361 -20.91 0.02 3.24
N ILE A 362 -20.61 -1.23 2.84
CA ILE A 362 -19.72 -2.13 3.59
C ILE A 362 -18.32 -1.52 3.68
N GLY A 363 -17.79 -1.03 2.56
CA GLY A 363 -16.48 -0.40 2.48
C GLY A 363 -16.38 0.83 3.38
N LEU A 364 -17.36 1.73 3.34
CA LEU A 364 -17.39 2.91 4.20
C LEU A 364 -17.50 2.55 5.69
N SER A 365 -18.38 1.62 6.05
CA SER A 365 -18.54 1.17 7.43
C SER A 365 -17.26 0.54 7.97
N LEU A 366 -16.63 -0.35 7.19
CA LEU A 366 -15.36 -0.94 7.58
C LEU A 366 -14.24 0.11 7.63
N LEU A 367 -14.18 1.05 6.70
CA LEU A 367 -13.22 2.16 6.73
C LEU A 367 -13.29 2.94 8.04
N LEU A 368 -14.51 3.27 8.48
CA LEU A 368 -14.72 3.98 9.74
C LEU A 368 -14.31 3.13 10.96
N ILE A 369 -14.73 1.87 11.01
CA ILE A 369 -14.42 0.96 12.13
C ILE A 369 -12.92 0.69 12.21
N LEU A 370 -12.28 0.35 11.09
CA LEU A 370 -10.86 0.00 11.04
C LEU A 370 -9.98 1.21 11.38
N LEU A 371 -10.32 2.41 10.90
CA LEU A 371 -9.57 3.61 11.27
C LEU A 371 -9.74 3.96 12.75
N ALA A 372 -10.94 3.79 13.30
CA ALA A 372 -11.19 4.02 14.72
C ALA A 372 -10.30 3.13 15.60
N VAL A 373 -10.28 1.81 15.35
CA VAL A 373 -9.46 0.88 16.15
C VAL A 373 -7.96 1.04 15.86
N PHE A 374 -7.57 1.33 14.61
CA PHE A 374 -6.17 1.61 14.23
C PHE A 374 -5.60 2.81 15.01
N SER A 375 -6.40 3.87 15.18
CA SER A 375 -5.99 5.05 15.97
C SER A 375 -5.70 4.72 17.45
N LYS A 376 -6.19 3.58 17.94
CA LYS A 376 -6.08 3.11 19.33
C LYS A 376 -5.15 1.91 19.51
N GLY A 377 -4.26 1.66 18.56
CA GLY A 377 -3.22 0.62 18.69
C GLY A 377 -3.69 -0.80 18.37
N TYR A 378 -4.84 -0.95 17.71
CA TYR A 378 -5.28 -2.24 17.17
C TYR A 378 -4.77 -2.43 15.74
N TYR A 379 -3.98 -3.47 15.51
CA TYR A 379 -3.45 -3.79 14.18
C TYR A 379 -4.58 -4.27 13.25
N VAL A 380 -4.73 -3.64 12.09
CA VAL A 380 -5.81 -3.95 11.13
C VAL A 380 -5.33 -4.42 9.77
N ALA A 381 -4.13 -3.99 9.31
CA ALA A 381 -3.51 -4.46 8.06
C ALA A 381 -2.08 -3.95 7.83
#